data_AF-A0A1Q3D8F5-F1
#
_entry.id   AF-A0A1Q3D8F5-F1
#
_cell.length_a   1.000
_cell.length_b   1.000
_cell.length_c   1.000
_cell.angle_alpha   90.00
_cell.angle_beta   90.00
_cell.angle_gamma   90.00
#
_symmetry.space_group_name_H-M   'P 1'
#
loop_
_entity.id
_entity.type
_entity.pdbx_description
1 polymer ?
#
loop_
_entity_poly.entity_id
_entity_poly.type
_entity_poly.pdbx_seq_one_letter_code
_entity_poly.pdbx_strand_id
1 'polypeptide(L)'
;MAINDSDKDEDKDEDENEVSELLELLEKFSLENSSLKKTIKALNRENVSLKTELECLSNKSLDDKTISLEKENETLKVEIDALKKTFSKFSNSSEKLDKLLGLQRCVFNKAGLGYDEMNNVKHFQKYLEKKDNQKLSSSMTCNYCNRHGHTTHTCYRKRNDMHKRNLLLKNKLLKVRTIWVPKGTFFTNPPGPKATWVPKSST
;
A
#
# COMPACT_ATOMS: atom_id res chain seq x y z
N MET A 1 -97.56 2.35 -62.80
CA MET A 1 -96.38 1.70 -62.20
C MET A 1 -95.25 2.70 -62.24
N ALA A 2 -94.85 3.23 -61.10
CA ALA A 2 -93.57 3.89 -60.90
C ALA A 2 -93.31 3.82 -59.40
N ILE A 3 -92.37 2.96 -58.99
CA ILE A 3 -91.85 2.92 -57.62
C ILE A 3 -90.45 3.52 -57.76
N ASN A 4 -90.23 4.62 -57.05
CA ASN A 4 -88.93 5.29 -56.95
C ASN A 4 -88.00 4.42 -56.10
N ASP A 5 -86.94 3.90 -56.71
CA ASP A 5 -85.77 3.33 -56.06
C ASP A 5 -84.65 4.39 -56.11
N SER A 6 -84.55 5.26 -55.11
CA SER A 6 -83.52 6.33 -55.08
C SER A 6 -82.75 6.48 -53.76
N ASP A 7 -83.06 5.72 -52.71
CA ASP A 7 -82.54 6.01 -51.36
C ASP A 7 -81.57 4.92 -50.83
N LYS A 8 -80.82 4.23 -51.70
CA LYS A 8 -79.94 3.10 -51.26
C LYS A 8 -78.47 3.19 -51.64
N ASP A 9 -78.06 4.27 -52.30
CA ASP A 9 -76.70 4.38 -52.82
C ASP A 9 -75.82 5.36 -52.02
N GLU A 10 -76.38 6.26 -51.21
CA GLU A 10 -75.57 7.16 -50.35
C GLU A 10 -75.00 6.44 -49.11
N ASP A 11 -75.72 5.48 -48.49
CA ASP A 11 -75.26 4.76 -47.30
C ASP A 11 -74.08 3.79 -47.57
N LYS A 12 -73.91 3.32 -48.82
CA LYS A 12 -72.86 2.33 -49.16
C LYS A 12 -71.47 2.94 -49.29
N ASP A 13 -71.41 4.18 -49.77
CA ASP A 13 -70.13 4.87 -50.00
C ASP A 13 -69.48 5.29 -48.66
N GLU A 14 -70.30 5.56 -47.63
CA GLU A 14 -69.84 5.88 -46.27
C GLU A 14 -69.26 4.64 -45.57
N ASP A 15 -69.94 3.49 -45.68
CA ASP A 15 -69.47 2.20 -45.16
C ASP A 15 -68.14 1.75 -45.82
N GLU A 16 -67.97 1.94 -47.13
CA GLU A 16 -66.73 1.59 -47.84
C GLU A 16 -65.52 2.45 -47.40
N ASN A 17 -65.75 3.72 -47.07
CA ASN A 17 -64.72 4.61 -46.57
C ASN A 17 -64.27 4.23 -45.15
N GLU A 18 -65.19 3.87 -44.25
CA GLU A 18 -64.86 3.38 -42.90
C GLU A 18 -64.07 2.06 -42.93
N VAL A 19 -64.44 1.13 -43.82
CA VAL A 19 -63.70 -0.14 -44.01
C VAL A 19 -62.26 0.11 -44.47
N SER A 20 -62.05 1.11 -45.33
CA SER A 20 -60.73 1.49 -45.82
C SER A 20 -59.84 2.07 -44.71
N GLU A 21 -60.39 2.96 -43.87
CA GLU A 21 -59.67 3.49 -42.69
C GLU A 21 -59.31 2.39 -41.69
N LEU A 22 -60.21 1.44 -41.45
CA LEU A 22 -59.95 0.29 -40.57
C LEU A 22 -58.84 -0.62 -41.11
N LEU A 23 -58.77 -0.82 -42.43
CA LEU A 23 -57.70 -1.59 -43.07
C LEU A 23 -56.34 -0.91 -42.92
N GLU A 24 -56.26 0.41 -43.13
CA GLU A 24 -55.01 1.17 -42.91
C GLU A 24 -54.54 1.09 -41.45
N LEU A 25 -55.48 1.19 -40.50
CA LEU A 25 -55.18 1.03 -39.07
C LEU A 25 -54.67 -0.37 -38.74
N LEU A 26 -55.29 -1.41 -39.30
CA LEU A 26 -54.87 -2.80 -39.12
C LEU A 26 -53.44 -3.01 -39.63
N GLU A 27 -53.11 -2.44 -40.80
CA GLU A 27 -51.79 -2.55 -41.38
C GLU A 27 -50.74 -1.82 -40.52
N LYS A 28 -51.04 -0.60 -40.04
CA LYS A 28 -50.19 0.13 -39.08
C LYS A 28 -49.94 -0.68 -37.80
N PHE A 29 -50.98 -1.24 -37.18
CA PHE A 29 -50.83 -2.06 -35.99
C PHE A 29 -50.03 -3.35 -36.26
N SER A 30 -50.16 -3.93 -37.46
CA SER A 30 -49.37 -5.11 -37.84
C SER A 30 -47.87 -4.79 -37.91
N LEU A 31 -47.51 -3.62 -38.46
CA LEU A 31 -46.15 -3.15 -38.56
C LEU A 31 -45.55 -2.86 -37.18
N GLU A 32 -46.32 -2.21 -36.31
CA GLU A 32 -45.91 -1.92 -34.93
C GLU A 32 -45.74 -3.19 -34.10
N ASN A 33 -46.64 -4.15 -34.21
CA ASN A 33 -46.48 -5.46 -33.57
C ASN A 33 -45.21 -6.18 -34.05
N SER A 34 -44.88 -6.06 -35.34
CA SER A 34 -43.65 -6.63 -35.89
C SER A 34 -42.39 -5.97 -35.31
N SER A 35 -42.42 -4.65 -35.10
CA SER A 35 -41.30 -3.89 -34.55
C SER A 35 -41.12 -4.19 -33.06
N LEU A 36 -42.20 -4.20 -32.28
CA LEU A 36 -42.23 -4.59 -30.88
C LEU A 36 -41.71 -6.03 -30.69
N LYS A 37 -42.09 -6.96 -31.57
CA LYS A 37 -41.57 -8.33 -31.52
C LYS A 37 -40.06 -8.40 -31.76
N LYS A 38 -39.50 -7.52 -32.59
CA LYS A 38 -38.05 -7.43 -32.82
C LYS A 38 -37.35 -6.84 -31.60
N THR A 39 -37.89 -5.79 -30.98
CA THR A 39 -37.30 -5.16 -29.78
C THR A 39 -37.33 -6.11 -28.59
N ILE A 40 -38.44 -6.83 -28.36
CA ILE A 40 -38.55 -7.86 -27.31
C ILE A 40 -37.49 -8.96 -27.50
N LYS A 41 -37.25 -9.41 -28.73
CA LYS A 41 -36.21 -10.41 -29.02
C LYS A 41 -34.80 -9.87 -28.75
N ALA A 42 -34.53 -8.60 -29.06
CA ALA A 42 -33.24 -7.98 -28.78
C ALA A 42 -33.02 -7.86 -27.25
N LEU A 43 -33.99 -7.32 -26.52
CA LEU A 43 -33.94 -7.18 -25.07
C LEU A 43 -33.79 -8.53 -24.36
N ASN A 44 -34.47 -9.58 -24.84
CA ASN A 44 -34.31 -10.92 -24.27
C ASN A 44 -32.88 -11.48 -24.44
N ARG A 45 -32.23 -11.21 -25.58
CA ARG A 45 -30.83 -11.61 -25.79
C ARG A 45 -29.89 -10.86 -24.84
N GLU A 46 -30.10 -9.57 -24.68
CA GLU A 46 -29.33 -8.73 -23.76
C GLU A 46 -29.49 -9.18 -22.31
N ASN A 47 -30.73 -9.45 -21.88
CA ASN A 47 -31.00 -9.99 -20.53
C ASN A 47 -30.31 -11.33 -20.27
N VAL A 48 -30.26 -12.23 -21.26
CA VAL A 48 -29.52 -13.50 -21.13
C VAL A 48 -28.03 -13.23 -21.00
N SER A 49 -27.46 -12.34 -21.83
CA SER A 49 -26.03 -11.97 -21.75
C SER A 49 -25.66 -11.37 -20.39
N LEU A 50 -26.43 -10.40 -19.91
CA LEU A 50 -26.21 -9.77 -18.60
C LEU A 50 -26.31 -10.78 -17.46
N LYS A 51 -27.29 -11.70 -17.53
CA LYS A 51 -27.43 -12.76 -16.52
C LYS A 51 -26.20 -13.67 -16.49
N THR A 52 -25.66 -14.04 -17.65
CA THR A 52 -24.45 -14.88 -17.73
C THR A 52 -23.19 -14.15 -17.24
N GLU A 53 -23.07 -12.85 -17.49
CA GLU A 53 -21.95 -12.04 -17.00
C GLU A 53 -21.98 -11.92 -15.47
N LEU A 54 -23.17 -11.67 -14.90
CA LEU A 54 -23.35 -11.63 -13.44
C LEU A 54 -22.96 -12.96 -12.78
N GLU A 55 -23.39 -14.08 -13.37
CA GLU A 55 -23.06 -15.42 -12.86
C GLU A 55 -21.55 -15.71 -12.94
N CYS A 56 -20.88 -15.30 -14.02
CA CYS A 56 -19.43 -15.44 -14.16
C CYS A 56 -18.65 -14.58 -13.16
N LEU A 57 -19.09 -13.36 -12.90
CA LEU A 57 -18.43 -12.43 -11.96
C LEU A 57 -18.57 -12.90 -10.51
N SER A 58 -19.76 -13.41 -10.15
CA SER A 58 -20.06 -13.88 -8.79
C SER A 58 -19.15 -15.04 -8.36
N ASN A 59 -18.89 -15.99 -9.26
CA ASN A 59 -18.33 -17.30 -8.87
C ASN A 59 -16.81 -17.43 -8.98
N LYS A 60 -16.11 -16.48 -9.60
CA LYS A 60 -14.65 -16.63 -9.88
C LYS A 60 -13.79 -15.56 -9.24
N SER A 61 -14.22 -14.30 -9.24
CA SER A 61 -13.32 -13.22 -8.84
C SER A 61 -13.31 -12.97 -7.33
N LEU A 62 -14.41 -13.24 -6.64
CA LEU A 62 -14.54 -12.92 -5.22
C LEU A 62 -14.05 -14.07 -4.33
N ASP A 63 -14.35 -15.31 -4.71
CA ASP A 63 -13.98 -16.48 -3.93
C ASP A 63 -12.46 -16.67 -3.86
N ASP A 64 -11.75 -16.58 -4.99
CA ASP A 64 -10.29 -16.72 -5.03
C ASP A 64 -9.58 -15.63 -4.20
N LYS A 65 -10.08 -14.40 -4.28
CA LYS A 65 -9.53 -13.28 -3.51
C LYS A 65 -9.81 -13.44 -2.03
N THR A 66 -10.99 -13.92 -1.67
CA THR A 66 -11.37 -14.20 -0.27
C THR A 66 -10.50 -15.31 0.30
N ILE A 67 -10.34 -16.43 -0.42
CA ILE A 67 -9.49 -17.55 -0.02
C ILE A 67 -8.03 -17.10 0.15
N SER A 68 -7.51 -16.27 -0.76
CA SER A 68 -6.15 -15.74 -0.66
C SER A 68 -5.98 -14.86 0.59
N LEU A 69 -6.94 -13.98 0.87
CA LEU A 69 -6.91 -13.09 2.04
C LEU A 69 -7.07 -13.86 3.35
N GLU A 70 -7.89 -14.91 3.38
CA GLU A 70 -8.04 -15.78 4.55
C GLU A 70 -6.72 -16.48 4.89
N LYS A 71 -6.03 -17.04 3.89
CA LYS A 71 -4.72 -17.68 4.08
C LYS A 71 -3.68 -16.69 4.59
N GLU A 72 -3.61 -15.49 4.02
CA GLU A 72 -2.69 -14.45 4.50
C GLU A 72 -2.98 -14.07 5.96
N ASN A 73 -4.26 -13.89 6.32
CA ASN A 73 -4.67 -13.60 7.68
C ASN A 73 -4.31 -14.72 8.68
N GLU A 74 -4.44 -15.98 8.30
CA GLU A 74 -4.01 -17.11 9.13
C GLU A 74 -2.49 -17.09 9.36
N THR A 75 -1.70 -16.85 8.30
CA THR A 75 -0.23 -16.76 8.44
C THR A 75 0.19 -15.60 9.34
N LEU A 76 -0.43 -14.42 9.18
CA LEU A 76 -0.14 -13.24 10.01
C LEU A 76 -0.50 -13.46 11.47
N LYS A 77 -1.60 -14.17 11.77
CA LYS A 77 -1.97 -14.52 13.15
C LYS A 77 -0.89 -15.39 13.80
N VAL A 78 -0.38 -16.40 13.09
CA VAL A 78 0.69 -17.28 13.58
C VAL A 78 1.97 -16.50 13.85
N GLU A 79 2.36 -15.60 12.93
CA GLU A 79 3.54 -14.75 13.09
C GLU A 79 3.39 -13.80 14.30
N ILE A 80 2.21 -13.18 14.46
CA ILE A 80 1.93 -12.30 15.60
C ILE A 80 2.05 -13.05 16.92
N ASP A 81 1.53 -14.27 17.02
CA ASP A 81 1.61 -15.05 18.26
C ASP A 81 3.05 -15.50 18.57
N ALA A 82 3.82 -15.89 17.54
CA ALA A 82 5.24 -16.17 17.67
C ALA A 82 6.02 -14.93 18.15
N LEU A 83 5.77 -13.77 17.53
CA LEU A 83 6.39 -12.50 17.90
C LEU A 83 6.03 -12.10 19.33
N LYS A 84 4.76 -12.16 19.72
CA LYS A 84 4.31 -11.90 21.10
C LYS A 84 5.03 -12.79 22.12
N LYS A 85 5.21 -14.08 21.80
CA LYS A 85 5.95 -15.03 22.65
C LYS A 85 7.43 -14.69 22.77
N THR A 86 8.07 -14.25 21.70
CA THR A 86 9.47 -13.79 21.76
C THR A 86 9.61 -12.47 22.51
N PHE A 87 8.66 -11.55 22.33
CA PHE A 87 8.64 -10.25 22.98
C PHE A 87 8.44 -10.38 24.49
N SER A 88 7.52 -11.26 24.94
CA SER A 88 7.33 -11.49 26.38
C SER A 88 8.57 -12.07 27.05
N LYS A 89 9.29 -12.99 26.40
CA LYS A 89 10.58 -13.50 26.88
C LYS A 89 11.62 -12.39 26.97
N PHE A 90 11.74 -11.55 25.94
CA PHE A 90 12.67 -10.42 25.91
C PHE A 90 12.35 -9.39 27.01
N SER A 91 11.07 -9.05 27.19
CA SER A 91 10.60 -8.15 28.25
C SER A 91 10.97 -8.71 29.64
N ASN A 92 10.72 -10.00 29.87
CA ASN A 92 11.05 -10.65 31.14
C ASN A 92 12.56 -10.68 31.41
N SER A 93 13.40 -10.88 30.38
CA SER A 93 14.85 -10.83 30.54
C SER A 93 15.35 -9.40 30.76
N SER A 94 14.75 -8.41 30.10
CA SER A 94 15.07 -6.99 30.30
C SER A 94 14.80 -6.58 31.74
N GLU A 95 13.62 -6.92 32.28
CA GLU A 95 13.27 -6.58 33.67
C GLU A 95 14.23 -7.23 34.68
N LYS A 96 14.65 -8.47 34.43
CA LYS A 96 15.67 -9.15 35.25
C LYS A 96 17.02 -8.44 35.17
N LEU A 97 17.43 -8.03 33.97
CA LEU A 97 18.66 -7.28 33.76
C LEU A 97 18.61 -5.93 34.49
N ASP A 98 17.50 -5.19 34.38
CA ASP A 98 17.32 -3.91 35.05
C ASP A 98 17.39 -4.05 36.57
N LYS A 99 16.81 -5.12 37.13
CA LYS A 99 16.94 -5.45 38.56
C LYS A 99 18.40 -5.73 38.95
N LEU A 100 19.13 -6.52 38.15
CA LEU A 100 20.54 -6.81 38.42
C LEU A 100 21.41 -5.55 38.35
N LEU A 101 21.22 -4.72 37.33
CA LEU A 101 21.94 -3.46 37.17
C LEU A 101 21.58 -2.44 38.25
N GLY A 102 20.31 -2.41 38.67
CA GLY A 102 19.85 -1.57 39.79
C GLY A 102 20.42 -2.02 41.14
N LEU A 103 20.71 -3.32 41.31
CA LEU A 103 21.35 -3.88 42.50
C LEU A 103 22.89 -3.79 42.45
N GLN A 104 23.48 -3.60 41.28
CA GLN A 104 24.92 -3.45 41.15
C GLN A 104 25.36 -2.17 41.87
N ARG A 105 26.21 -2.32 42.90
CA ARG A 105 26.86 -1.18 43.55
C ARG A 105 27.50 -0.33 42.46
N CYS A 106 27.12 0.94 42.39
CA CYS A 106 27.75 1.89 41.47
C CYS A 106 29.28 1.76 41.64
N VAL A 107 30.05 1.87 40.55
CA VAL A 107 31.53 1.69 40.57
C VAL A 107 32.24 2.63 41.58
N PHE A 108 31.48 3.59 42.11
CA PHE A 108 31.81 4.58 43.14
C PHE A 108 31.56 4.12 44.59
N ASN A 109 30.65 3.15 44.82
CA ASN A 109 30.40 2.53 46.13
C ASN A 109 31.44 1.43 46.39
N LYS A 110 32.72 1.79 46.37
CA LYS A 110 33.79 0.90 46.81
C LYS A 110 33.79 0.91 48.34
N ALA A 111 33.70 -0.26 48.95
CA ALA A 111 33.93 -0.44 50.37
C ALA A 111 34.99 -1.55 50.50
N GLY A 112 36.16 -1.18 51.03
CA GLY A 112 37.30 -2.05 51.22
C GLY A 112 38.28 -1.40 52.20
N LEU A 113 39.09 -2.21 52.87
CA LEU A 113 40.16 -1.72 53.75
C LEU A 113 41.07 -0.77 52.96
N GLY A 114 41.11 0.50 53.36
CA GLY A 114 41.91 1.56 52.73
C GLY A 114 41.18 2.43 51.69
N TYR A 115 39.88 2.26 51.46
CA TYR A 115 39.11 3.18 50.60
C TYR A 115 38.67 4.43 51.38
N ASP A 116 39.20 5.60 50.99
CA ASP A 116 38.84 6.90 51.56
C ASP A 116 37.80 7.60 50.67
N GLU A 117 36.58 7.69 51.18
CA GLU A 117 35.40 8.22 50.50
C GLU A 117 35.52 9.72 50.20
N MET A 118 36.32 10.47 50.96
CA MET A 118 36.39 11.93 50.86
C MET A 118 37.19 12.45 49.65
N ASN A 119 37.96 11.60 48.97
CA ASN A 119 38.92 12.03 47.95
C ASN A 119 38.44 11.94 46.48
N ASN A 120 37.26 11.38 46.18
CA ASN A 120 36.84 11.11 44.79
C ASN A 120 35.51 11.73 44.31
N VAL A 121 34.83 12.57 45.10
CA VAL A 121 33.43 12.96 44.84
C VAL A 121 33.24 14.12 43.85
N LYS A 122 34.10 14.30 42.85
CA LYS A 122 33.86 15.34 41.80
C LYS A 122 34.01 14.88 40.34
N HIS A 123 34.68 13.76 40.06
CA HIS A 123 35.09 13.46 38.69
C HIS A 123 34.02 12.77 37.82
N PHE A 124 32.95 12.23 38.40
CA PHE A 124 31.98 11.43 37.63
C PHE A 124 30.53 11.88 37.68
N GLN A 125 30.20 12.92 38.45
CA GLN A 125 28.87 13.52 38.42
C GLN A 125 28.52 14.07 37.03
N LYS A 126 29.52 14.53 36.27
CA LYS A 126 29.36 14.93 34.85
C LYS A 126 28.92 13.79 33.92
N TYR A 127 29.17 12.53 34.28
CA TYR A 127 28.79 11.35 33.48
C TYR A 127 27.51 10.67 34.00
N LEU A 128 27.14 10.92 35.27
CA LEU A 128 26.01 10.32 35.97
C LEU A 128 24.86 11.27 36.26
N GLU A 129 25.01 12.57 36.02
CA GLU A 129 23.88 13.49 35.92
C GLU A 129 22.88 12.82 34.99
N LYS A 130 21.86 12.23 35.64
CA LYS A 130 20.75 11.64 34.95
C LYS A 130 20.28 12.74 34.04
N LYS A 131 20.24 12.44 32.75
CA LYS A 131 19.49 13.20 31.77
C LYS A 131 18.02 12.99 32.13
N ASP A 132 17.61 13.49 33.30
CA ASP A 132 16.27 13.44 33.83
C ASP A 132 15.43 14.28 32.89
N ASN A 133 14.93 13.64 31.83
CA ASN A 133 13.84 14.11 30.97
C ASN A 133 13.89 15.59 30.54
N GLN A 134 15.08 16.20 30.52
CA GLN A 134 15.25 17.54 30.00
C GLN A 134 15.33 17.39 28.50
N LYS A 135 14.14 17.39 27.88
CA LYS A 135 13.92 17.56 26.44
C LYS A 135 15.08 17.00 25.61
N LEU A 136 15.02 15.71 25.27
CA LEU A 136 15.71 15.21 24.06
C LEU A 136 15.13 15.84 22.75
N SER A 137 14.51 17.02 22.86
CA SER A 137 13.77 17.72 21.83
C SER A 137 14.58 18.85 21.19
N SER A 138 15.70 19.31 21.78
CA SER A 138 16.27 20.60 21.35
C SER A 138 17.59 20.58 20.56
N SER A 139 18.22 19.44 20.24
CA SER A 139 19.44 19.53 19.38
C SER A 139 19.75 18.33 18.47
N MET A 140 18.83 17.41 18.22
CA MET A 140 19.05 16.44 17.15
C MET A 140 18.56 17.04 15.83
N THR A 141 19.42 17.82 15.19
CA THR A 141 19.19 18.37 13.86
C THR A 141 19.61 17.38 12.78
N CYS A 142 18.78 17.24 11.77
CA CYS A 142 19.09 16.42 10.61
C CYS A 142 20.01 17.21 9.67
N ASN A 143 21.23 16.72 9.43
CA ASN A 143 22.19 17.34 8.50
C ASN A 143 21.72 17.42 7.02
N TYR A 144 20.61 16.75 6.67
CA TYR A 144 20.07 16.77 5.30
C TYR A 144 18.98 17.81 5.10
N CYS A 145 18.06 17.95 6.06
CA CYS A 145 16.92 18.85 5.95
C CYS A 145 16.97 20.02 6.95
N ASN A 146 17.99 20.09 7.80
CA ASN A 146 18.21 21.08 8.85
C ASN A 146 17.04 21.24 9.82
N ARG A 147 16.19 20.22 9.96
CA ARG A 147 15.08 20.19 10.92
C ARG A 147 15.45 19.39 12.16
N HIS A 148 14.83 19.76 13.28
CA HIS A 148 15.09 19.18 14.59
C HIS A 148 14.22 17.93 14.79
N GLY A 149 14.61 17.06 15.74
CA GLY A 149 13.83 15.89 16.18
C GLY A 149 14.10 14.57 15.45
N HIS A 150 15.04 14.53 14.49
CA HIS A 150 15.42 13.29 13.79
C HIS A 150 16.84 13.34 13.23
N THR A 151 17.44 12.17 12.97
CA THR A 151 18.78 12.08 12.37
C THR A 151 18.71 12.03 10.85
N THR A 152 19.86 12.20 10.20
CA THR A 152 19.98 12.04 8.74
C THR A 152 19.54 10.66 8.25
N HIS A 153 19.70 9.61 9.06
CA HIS A 153 19.27 8.25 8.70
C HIS A 153 17.75 8.06 8.76
N THR A 154 17.06 8.76 9.67
CA THR A 154 15.60 8.69 9.82
C THR A 154 14.87 9.81 9.09
N CYS A 155 15.58 10.61 8.29
CA CYS A 155 14.99 11.75 7.57
C CYS A 155 14.05 11.32 6.44
N TYR A 156 12.77 11.67 6.57
CA TYR A 156 11.74 11.40 5.57
C TYR A 156 12.06 12.01 4.19
N ARG A 157 12.54 13.27 4.15
CA ARG A 157 12.92 13.94 2.88
C ARG A 157 14.04 13.19 2.17
N LYS A 158 15.11 12.82 2.89
CA LYS A 158 16.24 12.05 2.33
C LYS A 158 15.77 10.71 1.79
N ARG A 159 14.91 10.01 2.52
CA ARG A 159 14.36 8.71 2.13
C ARG A 159 13.53 8.81 0.85
N ASN A 160 12.68 9.84 0.73
CA ASN A 160 11.88 10.06 -0.47
C ASN A 160 12.74 10.43 -1.69
N ASP A 161 13.75 11.27 -1.53
CA ASP A 161 14.64 11.65 -2.64
C ASP A 161 15.49 10.47 -3.12
N MET A 162 15.90 9.58 -2.21
CA MET A 162 16.51 8.29 -2.55
C MET A 162 15.54 7.38 -3.30
N HIS A 163 14.28 7.30 -2.86
CA HIS A 163 13.26 6.48 -3.53
C HIS A 163 12.99 6.98 -4.96
N LYS A 164 12.85 8.29 -5.16
CA LYS A 164 12.72 8.91 -6.49
C LYS A 164 13.94 8.62 -7.37
N ARG A 165 15.15 8.78 -6.84
CA ARG A 165 16.37 8.42 -7.59
C ARG A 165 16.39 6.95 -7.98
N ASN A 166 16.07 6.04 -7.06
CA ASN A 166 16.02 4.61 -7.34
C ASN A 166 14.96 4.27 -8.40
N LEU A 167 13.81 4.96 -8.40
CA LEU A 167 12.79 4.82 -9.43
C LEU A 167 13.28 5.30 -10.80
N LEU A 168 13.97 6.44 -10.86
CA LEU A 168 14.58 6.97 -12.07
C LEU A 168 15.72 6.08 -12.60
N LEU A 169 16.51 5.46 -11.72
CA LEU A 169 17.50 4.44 -12.10
C LEU A 169 16.81 3.19 -12.68
N LYS A 170 15.74 2.69 -12.03
CA LYS A 170 14.96 1.52 -12.52
C LYS A 170 14.34 1.79 -13.90
N ASN A 171 13.80 2.99 -14.10
CA ASN A 171 13.21 3.41 -15.37
C ASN A 171 14.25 3.81 -16.43
N LYS A 172 15.55 3.62 -16.17
CA LYS A 172 16.68 3.98 -17.05
C LYS A 172 16.76 5.47 -17.45
N LEU A 173 16.04 6.34 -16.74
CA LEU A 173 16.03 7.79 -16.96
C LEU A 173 17.25 8.49 -16.33
N LEU A 174 17.87 7.88 -15.31
CA LEU A 174 19.16 8.29 -14.76
C LEU A 174 20.20 7.20 -14.98
N LYS A 175 21.26 7.51 -15.75
CA LYS A 175 22.43 6.64 -15.92
C LYS A 175 23.50 7.03 -14.90
N VAL A 176 23.75 6.16 -13.93
CA VAL A 176 24.90 6.30 -13.02
C VAL A 176 26.07 5.51 -13.62
N ARG A 177 27.26 6.12 -13.67
CA ARG A 177 28.48 5.46 -14.13
C ARG A 177 28.92 4.45 -13.06
N THR A 178 28.73 3.16 -13.31
CA THR A 178 29.20 2.09 -12.44
C THR A 178 30.55 1.58 -12.95
N ILE A 179 31.47 1.31 -12.03
CA ILE A 179 32.77 0.69 -12.31
C ILE A 179 32.68 -0.74 -11.77
N TRP A 180 33.08 -1.71 -12.57
CA TRP A 180 33.09 -3.12 -12.15
C TRP A 180 34.27 -3.39 -11.21
N VAL A 181 34.02 -4.02 -10.06
CA VAL A 181 35.04 -4.34 -9.07
C VAL A 181 34.91 -5.82 -8.67
N PRO A 182 36.03 -6.59 -8.59
CA PRO A 182 36.01 -7.99 -8.14
C PRO A 182 35.41 -8.15 -6.74
N LYS A 183 34.65 -9.24 -6.51
CA LYS A 183 34.11 -9.58 -5.18
C LYS A 183 35.25 -9.86 -4.20
N GLY A 184 35.24 -9.21 -3.03
CA GLY A 184 36.28 -9.30 -2.01
C GLY A 184 37.14 -8.04 -1.86
N THR A 185 37.06 -7.11 -2.81
CA THR A 185 37.75 -5.81 -2.76
C THR A 185 36.91 -4.79 -1.98
N PHE A 186 36.81 -4.97 -0.66
CA PHE A 186 36.37 -3.86 0.20
C PHE A 186 37.51 -2.84 0.23
N PHE A 187 37.32 -1.65 -0.33
CA PHE A 187 38.27 -0.55 -0.22
C PHE A 187 38.22 0.01 1.21
N THR A 188 38.73 -0.74 2.18
CA THR A 188 38.98 -0.22 3.51
C THR A 188 40.26 0.61 3.43
N ASN A 189 40.08 1.93 3.49
CA ASN A 189 41.13 2.95 3.47
C ASN A 189 41.77 3.22 2.09
N PRO A 190 41.14 4.02 1.22
CA PRO A 190 41.91 4.65 0.16
C PRO A 190 42.99 5.54 0.79
N PRO A 191 44.29 5.31 0.53
CA PRO A 191 45.28 6.29 0.89
C PRO A 191 44.86 7.60 0.23
N GLY A 192 44.83 8.67 1.03
CA GLY A 192 44.58 10.02 0.52
C GLY A 192 45.48 10.32 -0.69
N PRO A 193 45.17 11.38 -1.46
CA PRO A 193 45.59 11.56 -2.86
C PRO A 193 47.11 11.64 -3.16
N LYS A 194 48.01 11.28 -2.23
CA LYS A 194 49.47 11.38 -2.38
C LYS A 194 50.32 10.28 -1.71
N ALA A 195 49.84 9.05 -1.51
CA ALA A 195 50.70 7.97 -1.01
C ALA A 195 50.83 6.81 -2.01
N THR A 196 51.91 6.82 -2.80
CA THR A 196 52.42 5.66 -3.54
C THR A 196 53.14 4.72 -2.58
N TRP A 197 52.71 3.46 -2.52
CA TRP A 197 53.35 2.43 -1.71
C TRP A 197 54.68 2.01 -2.36
N VAL A 198 55.78 2.07 -1.61
CA VAL A 198 57.10 1.52 -2.00
C VAL A 198 57.40 0.35 -1.06
N PRO A 199 57.66 -0.88 -1.56
CA PRO A 199 58.08 -1.99 -0.72
C PRO A 199 59.45 -1.70 -0.11
N LYS A 200 59.58 -1.90 1.20
CA LYS A 200 60.89 -1.89 1.88
C LYS A 200 61.61 -3.21 1.58
N SER A 201 62.81 -3.13 1.04
CA SER A 201 63.72 -4.28 0.92
C SER A 201 64.20 -4.71 2.30
N SER A 202 64.08 -5.99 2.60
CA SER A 202 64.70 -6.62 3.77
C SER A 202 66.22 -6.59 3.61
N THR A 203 66.93 -6.02 4.58
CA THR A 203 68.37 -6.24 4.80
C THR A 203 68.52 -7.18 5.97
#